data_AF-I2Q937-F1
#
_entry.id   AF-I2Q937-F1
#
_cell.length_a   1.000
_cell.length_b   1.000
_cell.length_c   1.000
_cell.angle_alpha   90.00
_cell.angle_beta   90.00
_cell.angle_gamma   90.00
#
_symmetry.space_group_name_H-M   'P 1'
#
loop_
_entity.id
_entity.type
_entity.pdbx_description
1 polymer ?
#
loop_
_entity_poly.entity_id
_entity_poly.type
_entity_poly.pdbx_seq_one_letter_code
_entity_poly.pdbx_strand_id
1 'polypeptide(L)'
;MKTIIAVSALLLSTIGAHAASNSTPHALDCMAKNGFTRDMWVAKRAGTNAQVQSYIACRDGISVEKARAVGKKDGNFDTWTPKR
;
A
#
# COMPACT_ATOMS: atom_id res chain seq x y z
N MET A 1 31.36 13.76 28.68
CA MET A 1 31.34 12.65 27.70
C MET A 1 29.90 12.60 27.17
N LYS A 2 29.51 13.43 26.19
CA LYS A 2 29.67 13.32 24.73
C LYS A 2 28.97 12.08 24.13
N THR A 3 27.75 12.35 23.59
CA THR A 3 27.16 11.86 22.32
C THR A 3 26.71 10.39 22.22
N ILE A 4 25.69 9.98 21.45
CA ILE A 4 24.91 10.54 20.33
C ILE A 4 23.44 10.06 20.49
N ILE A 5 22.43 10.95 20.41
CA ILE A 5 21.05 10.53 20.12
C ILE A 5 20.94 10.42 18.60
N ALA A 6 20.87 9.19 18.10
CA ALA A 6 20.66 8.91 16.68
C ALA A 6 19.20 9.20 16.32
N VAL A 7 18.90 10.47 16.04
CA VAL A 7 17.64 10.84 15.38
C VAL A 7 17.78 10.43 13.91
N SER A 8 17.31 9.23 13.60
CA SER A 8 17.17 8.77 12.22
C SER A 8 16.10 9.65 11.56
N ALA A 9 16.55 10.65 10.80
CA ALA A 9 15.69 11.45 9.96
C ALA A 9 15.03 10.55 8.92
N LEU A 10 13.72 10.40 9.05
CA LEU A 10 12.86 9.75 8.07
C LEU A 10 13.09 10.41 6.70
N LEU A 11 13.67 9.64 5.78
CA LEU A 11 13.72 10.00 4.37
C LEU A 11 12.29 9.98 3.82
N LEU A 12 11.58 11.10 3.92
CA LEU A 12 10.37 11.33 3.12
C LEU A 12 10.81 11.54 1.67
N SER A 13 10.95 10.44 0.93
CA SER A 13 11.05 10.49 -0.52
C SER A 13 9.69 10.87 -1.08
N THR A 14 9.53 12.13 -1.48
CA THR A 14 8.40 12.63 -2.27
C THR A 14 8.54 12.12 -3.70
N ILE A 15 8.12 10.87 -3.93
CA ILE A 15 8.07 10.32 -5.29
C ILE A 15 6.73 10.73 -5.90
N GLY A 16 6.79 11.39 -7.05
CA GLY A 16 5.64 11.95 -7.76
C GLY A 16 4.50 10.95 -7.97
N ALA A 17 3.29 11.50 -8.10
CA ALA A 17 2.01 10.81 -8.24
C ALA A 17 1.89 10.01 -9.55
N HIS A 18 2.76 9.03 -9.74
CA HIS A 18 2.66 7.99 -10.76
C HIS A 18 2.34 6.73 -9.98
N ALA A 19 1.27 6.02 -10.35
CA ALA A 19 0.87 4.79 -9.65
C ALA A 19 2.09 3.87 -9.55
N ALA A 20 2.60 3.69 -8.33
CA ALA A 20 3.86 2.99 -8.16
C ALA A 20 3.65 1.51 -8.51
N SER A 21 4.64 0.90 -9.16
CA SER A 21 4.52 -0.50 -9.58
C SER A 21 4.31 -1.43 -8.37
N ASN A 22 3.36 -2.36 -8.51
CA ASN A 22 3.01 -3.37 -7.50
C ASN A 22 4.10 -4.43 -7.27
N SER A 23 5.26 -4.33 -7.93
CA SER A 23 6.39 -5.26 -7.81
C SER A 23 7.64 -4.64 -7.18
N THR A 24 7.59 -3.38 -6.76
CA THR A 24 8.73 -2.74 -6.08
C THR A 24 8.89 -3.31 -4.65
N PRO A 25 10.10 -3.28 -4.05
CA PRO A 25 10.29 -3.70 -2.66
C PRO A 25 9.38 -2.95 -1.68
N HIS A 26 9.17 -1.65 -1.90
CA HIS A 26 8.23 -0.83 -1.12
C HIS A 26 6.79 -1.35 -1.24
N ALA A 27 6.31 -1.61 -2.46
CA ALA A 27 4.98 -2.15 -2.65
C ALA A 27 4.81 -3.51 -1.97
N LEU A 28 5.79 -4.41 -2.07
CA LEU A 28 5.76 -5.72 -1.43
C LEU A 28 5.71 -5.62 0.11
N ASP A 29 6.49 -4.71 0.70
CA ASP A 29 6.43 -4.42 2.14
C ASP A 29 5.06 -3.86 2.56
N CYS A 30 4.52 -2.90 1.80
CA CYS A 30 3.17 -2.37 2.02
C CYS A 30 2.10 -3.46 1.91
N MET A 31 2.21 -4.43 0.98
CA MET A 31 1.27 -5.54 0.88
C MET A 31 1.35 -6.45 2.11
N ALA A 32 2.56 -6.82 2.53
CA ALA A 32 2.79 -7.66 3.70
C ALA A 32 2.22 -7.02 4.98
N LYS A 33 2.43 -5.71 5.18
CA LYS A 33 1.85 -4.92 6.28
C LYS A 33 0.32 -4.94 6.29
N ASN A 34 -0.31 -5.09 5.12
CA ASN A 34 -1.76 -5.14 4.97
C ASN A 34 -2.32 -6.58 4.87
N GLY A 35 -1.48 -7.59 5.06
CA GLY A 35 -1.90 -8.99 5.20
C GLY A 35 -2.28 -9.68 3.89
N PHE A 36 -1.70 -9.27 2.77
CA PHE A 36 -1.85 -10.00 1.50
C PHE A 36 -0.55 -10.00 0.68
N THR A 37 -0.50 -10.87 -0.33
CA THR A 37 0.67 -11.01 -1.21
C THR A 37 0.44 -10.39 -2.58
N ARG A 38 1.51 -10.24 -3.36
CA ARG A 38 1.43 -9.80 -4.76
C ARG A 38 0.57 -10.72 -5.61
N ASP A 39 0.64 -12.03 -5.37
CA ASP A 39 -0.16 -13.00 -6.14
C ASP A 39 -1.65 -12.84 -5.84
N MET A 40 -2.01 -12.55 -4.58
CA MET A 40 -3.38 -12.21 -4.21
C MET A 40 -3.84 -10.93 -4.91
N TRP A 41 -2.99 -9.90 -5.00
CA TRP A 41 -3.28 -8.65 -5.70
C TRP A 41 -3.52 -8.86 -7.20
N VAL A 42 -2.66 -9.61 -7.88
CA VAL A 42 -2.80 -9.92 -9.31
C VAL A 42 -4.05 -10.77 -9.57
N ALA A 43 -4.36 -11.71 -8.67
CA ALA A 43 -5.55 -12.55 -8.76
C ALA A 43 -6.87 -11.82 -8.40
N LYS A 44 -6.82 -10.52 -8.08
CA LYS A 44 -7.97 -9.73 -7.60
C LYS A 44 -8.63 -10.33 -6.35
N ARG A 45 -7.80 -10.85 -5.46
CA ARG A 45 -8.16 -11.46 -4.16
C ARG A 45 -7.45 -10.76 -3.00
N ALA A 46 -7.04 -9.51 -3.19
CA ALA A 46 -6.41 -8.73 -2.13
C ALA A 46 -7.46 -8.37 -1.08
N GLY A 47 -7.65 -9.24 -0.10
CA GLY A 47 -8.36 -8.99 1.16
C GLY A 47 -9.61 -8.09 1.09
N THR A 48 -9.88 -7.43 2.22
CA THR A 48 -10.98 -6.48 2.36
C THR A 48 -10.66 -5.15 1.69
N ASN A 49 -11.71 -4.37 1.39
CA ASN A 49 -11.59 -2.99 0.92
C ASN A 49 -10.71 -2.10 1.83
N ALA A 50 -10.69 -2.36 3.13
CA ALA A 50 -9.85 -1.63 4.08
C ALA A 50 -8.36 -1.95 3.85
N GLN A 51 -8.03 -3.22 3.63
CA GLN A 51 -6.65 -3.65 3.33
C GLN A 51 -6.16 -3.09 2.00
N VAL A 52 -7.01 -3.10 0.97
CA VAL A 52 -6.69 -2.54 -0.36
C VAL A 52 -6.44 -1.04 -0.28
N GLN A 53 -7.29 -0.29 0.44
CA GLN A 53 -7.11 1.14 0.66
C GLN A 53 -5.80 1.46 1.38
N SER A 54 -5.55 0.79 2.50
CA SER A 54 -4.35 1.00 3.31
C SER A 54 -3.07 0.63 2.54
N TYR A 55 -3.13 -0.40 1.69
CA TYR A 55 -2.04 -0.73 0.78
C TYR A 55 -1.76 0.39 -0.22
N ILE A 56 -2.78 0.88 -0.94
CA ILE A 56 -2.60 1.93 -1.95
C ILE A 56 -2.10 3.22 -1.30
N ALA A 57 -2.64 3.58 -0.13
CA ALA A 57 -2.17 4.73 0.64
C ALA A 57 -0.68 4.60 1.00
N CYS A 58 -0.25 3.41 1.45
CA CYS A 58 1.15 3.11 1.74
C CYS A 58 2.04 3.16 0.49
N ARG A 59 1.59 2.51 -0.60
CA ARG A 59 2.33 2.39 -1.86
C ARG A 59 2.57 3.75 -2.52
N ASP A 60 1.52 4.56 -2.62
CA ASP A 60 1.52 5.82 -3.37
C ASP A 60 1.76 7.05 -2.48
N GLY A 61 1.81 6.89 -1.15
CA GLY A 61 2.00 8.01 -0.21
C GLY A 61 0.82 8.99 -0.20
N ILE A 62 -0.41 8.49 -0.41
CA ILE A 62 -1.63 9.30 -0.52
C ILE A 62 -2.59 9.07 0.64
N SER A 63 -3.57 9.97 0.82
CA SER A 63 -4.63 9.79 1.83
C SER A 63 -5.52 8.58 1.50
N VAL A 64 -6.15 8.02 2.54
CA VAL A 64 -7.07 6.88 2.40
C VAL A 64 -8.26 7.23 1.48
N GLU A 65 -8.76 8.46 1.49
CA GLU A 65 -9.84 8.85 0.56
C GLU A 65 -9.40 8.78 -0.90
N LYS A 66 -8.18 9.23 -1.21
CA LYS A 66 -7.61 9.13 -2.58
C LYS A 66 -7.32 7.68 -2.95
N ALA A 67 -6.82 6.89 -2.00
CA ALA A 67 -6.56 5.46 -2.17
C ALA A 67 -7.83 4.67 -2.53
N ARG A 68 -8.98 5.04 -1.96
CA ARG A 68 -10.28 4.44 -2.33
C ARG A 68 -10.62 4.64 -3.81
N ALA A 69 -10.41 5.83 -4.35
CA ALA A 69 -10.68 6.13 -5.75
C ALA A 69 -9.76 5.33 -6.68
N VAL A 70 -8.48 5.20 -6.32
CA VAL A 70 -7.50 4.38 -7.05
C VAL A 70 -7.85 2.90 -6.98
N GLY A 71 -8.24 2.38 -5.81
CA GLY A 71 -8.61 0.97 -5.65
C GLY A 71 -9.78 0.55 -6.53
N LYS A 72 -10.78 1.42 -6.69
CA LYS A 72 -11.89 1.20 -7.63
C LYS A 72 -11.42 1.07 -9.07
N LYS A 73 -10.42 1.85 -9.48
CA LYS A 73 -9.82 1.79 -10.82
C LYS A 73 -8.98 0.53 -11.03
N ASP A 74 -8.24 0.10 -9.99
CA ASP A 74 -7.36 -1.08 -10.04
C ASP A 74 -8.15 -2.41 -10.04
N GLY A 75 -9.46 -2.38 -9.77
CA GLY A 75 -10.34 -3.55 -9.79
C GLY A 75 -10.12 -4.55 -8.64
N ASN A 76 -9.35 -4.14 -7.62
CA ASN A 76 -9.20 -4.88 -6.36
C ASN A 76 -10.18 -4.40 -5.27
N PHE A 77 -11.00 -3.39 -5.58
CA PHE A 77 -11.96 -2.80 -4.65
C PHE A 77 -13.39 -3.22 -5.00
N ASP A 78 -14.20 -3.54 -4.00
CA ASP A 78 -15.57 -4.06 -4.13
C ASP A 78 -15.70 -5.38 -4.92
N THR A 79 -14.58 -6.04 -5.27
CA THR A 79 -14.56 -7.27 -6.10
C THR A 79 -14.37 -8.55 -5.31
N TRP A 80 -13.77 -8.49 -4.12
CA TRP A 80 -13.57 -9.66 -3.26
C TRP A 80 -14.59 -9.70 -2.13
N THR A 81 -15.54 -10.63 -2.23
CA THR A 81 -16.42 -11.02 -1.12
C THR A 81 -15.82 -12.29 -0.50
N PRO A 82 -15.28 -12.26 0.74
CA PRO A 82 -14.92 -13.49 1.42
C PRO A 82 -16.20 -14.33 1.52
N LYS A 83 -16.19 -15.56 0.99
CA LYS A 83 -17.24 -16.51 1.32
C LYS A 83 -17.19 -16.71 2.84
N ARG A 84 -18.25 -16.31 3.54
CA ARG A 84 -18.45 -16.66 4.95
C ARG A 84 -18.52 -18.17 5.12
#